data_AF-A0A1V4W1I6-F1
#
_entry.id   AF-A0A1V4W1I6-F1
#
_cell.length_a   1.000
_cell.length_b   1.000
_cell.length_c   1.000
_cell.angle_alpha   90.00
_cell.angle_beta   90.00
_cell.angle_gamma   90.00
#
_symmetry.space_group_name_H-M   'P 1'
#
loop_
_entity.id
_entity.type
_entity.pdbx_description
1 polymer ?
#
loop_
_entity_poly.entity_id
_entity_poly.type
_entity_poly.pdbx_seq_one_letter_code
_entity_poly.pdbx_strand_id
1 'polypeptide(L)'
;MGDLKLSGLLNLAGNLKLTGRDGGKVKVNEIEVVVETQKGQAGASHGQAPAPVPIPPPPGSPTDPGLDVWVFKSFNPTVKANGKNIVTQGICAQGNPGTATWPGMVQTSIMNSTVTINRIFINLLGDMCIILPTGAPVPIKVSGQ
;
A
#
# COMPACT_ATOMS: atom_id res chain seq x y z
N MET A 1 11.15 32.17 -26.13
CA MET A 1 11.49 30.84 -25.57
C MET A 1 10.33 29.91 -25.88
N GLY A 2 10.59 28.75 -26.47
CA GLY A 2 9.53 27.81 -26.87
C GLY A 2 9.51 26.59 -25.97
N ASP A 3 8.40 26.31 -25.31
CA ASP A 3 8.29 25.12 -24.45
C ASP A 3 8.13 23.84 -25.28
N LEU A 4 8.67 22.72 -24.78
CA LEU A 4 8.36 21.39 -25.30
C LEU A 4 7.07 20.90 -24.64
N LYS A 5 6.01 20.73 -25.42
CA LYS A 5 4.71 20.25 -24.94
C LYS A 5 4.49 18.79 -25.33
N LEU A 6 4.24 17.95 -24.33
CA LEU A 6 3.87 16.55 -24.49
C LEU A 6 2.36 16.39 -24.32
N SER A 7 1.70 15.63 -25.19
CA SER A 7 0.24 15.43 -25.16
C SER A 7 -0.16 14.08 -25.76
N GLY A 8 -1.33 13.56 -25.37
CA GLY A 8 -1.87 12.30 -25.88
C GLY A 8 -1.30 11.04 -25.23
N LEU A 9 -1.51 9.88 -25.85
CA LEU A 9 -1.00 8.58 -25.39
C LEU A 9 0.48 8.44 -25.77
N LEU A 10 1.37 8.79 -24.85
CA LEU A 10 2.82 8.73 -25.04
C LEU A 10 3.46 7.83 -23.98
N ASN A 11 4.41 6.99 -24.40
CA ASN A 11 5.25 6.17 -23.52
C ASN A 11 6.73 6.46 -23.84
N LEU A 12 7.39 7.23 -22.97
CA LEU A 12 8.79 7.61 -23.14
C LEU A 12 9.70 6.53 -22.56
N ALA A 13 10.73 6.10 -23.31
CA ALA A 13 11.64 5.04 -22.89
C ALA A 13 13.10 5.36 -23.25
N GLY A 14 14.03 4.87 -22.41
CA GLY A 14 15.47 5.06 -22.58
C GLY A 14 16.04 6.35 -22.00
N ASN A 15 17.28 6.67 -22.35
CA ASN A 15 18.00 7.85 -21.87
C ASN A 15 17.71 9.06 -22.75
N LEU A 16 16.63 9.76 -22.48
CA LEU A 16 16.20 10.93 -23.25
C LEU A 16 16.62 12.24 -22.58
N LYS A 17 17.08 13.21 -23.37
CA LYS A 17 17.33 14.59 -22.92
C LYS A 17 16.30 15.52 -23.54
N LEU A 18 15.30 15.89 -22.76
CA LEU A 18 14.19 16.74 -23.19
C LEU A 18 14.49 18.20 -22.83
N THR A 19 14.46 19.10 -23.81
CA THR A 19 14.68 20.54 -23.60
C THR A 19 13.71 21.36 -24.43
N GLY A 20 13.13 22.42 -23.87
CA GLY A 20 12.48 23.45 -24.67
C GLY A 20 13.50 24.27 -25.46
N ARG A 21 13.01 24.99 -26.48
CA ARG A 21 13.81 25.87 -27.32
C ARG A 21 14.22 27.13 -26.54
N ASP A 22 15.48 27.52 -26.65
CA ASP A 22 16.06 28.75 -26.09
C ASP A 22 15.80 28.90 -24.58
N GLY A 23 15.90 27.81 -23.80
CA GLY A 23 15.65 27.83 -22.35
C GLY A 23 14.19 27.63 -21.94
N GLY A 24 13.31 27.28 -22.89
CA GLY A 24 11.92 26.88 -22.61
C GLY A 24 11.80 25.64 -21.73
N LYS A 25 10.64 25.47 -21.10
CA LYS A 25 10.33 24.39 -20.16
C LYS A 25 9.80 23.15 -20.88
N VAL A 26 9.80 22.03 -20.18
CA VAL A 26 9.07 20.83 -20.60
C VAL A 26 7.71 20.85 -19.90
N LYS A 27 6.64 20.64 -20.65
CA LYS A 27 5.26 20.67 -20.18
C LYS A 27 4.51 19.42 -20.63
N VAL A 28 3.60 18.95 -19.80
CA VAL A 28 2.54 18.01 -20.20
C VAL A 28 1.26 18.82 -20.35
N ASN A 29 0.72 18.87 -21.56
CA ASN A 29 -0.26 19.86 -21.98
C ASN A 29 0.27 21.28 -21.70
N GLU A 30 -0.33 22.01 -20.74
CA GLU A 30 0.07 23.36 -20.35
C GLU A 30 0.80 23.43 -19.01
N ILE A 31 1.02 22.30 -18.33
CA ILE A 31 1.57 22.25 -16.97
C ILE A 31 3.05 21.87 -17.02
N GLU A 32 3.89 22.62 -16.32
CA GLU A 32 5.34 22.34 -16.20
C GLU A 32 5.59 21.03 -15.47
N VAL A 33 6.55 20.24 -15.99
CA VAL A 33 6.97 19.01 -15.34
C VAL A 33 7.81 19.33 -14.10
N VAL A 34 7.61 18.55 -13.03
CA VAL A 34 8.44 18.62 -11.83
C VAL A 34 9.74 17.86 -12.08
N VAL A 35 10.87 18.47 -11.72
CA VAL A 35 12.20 17.86 -11.82
C VAL A 35 12.82 17.64 -10.45
N GLU A 36 13.66 16.62 -10.33
CA GLU A 36 14.43 16.35 -9.12
C GLU A 36 15.42 17.48 -8.80
N THR A 37 15.76 17.63 -7.53
CA THR A 37 16.84 18.50 -7.05
C THR A 37 17.81 17.67 -6.24
N GLN A 38 19.12 17.84 -6.49
CA GLN A 38 20.14 17.12 -5.75
C GLN A 38 20.22 17.65 -4.31
N LYS A 39 20.33 16.73 -3.36
CA LYS A 39 20.51 17.07 -1.94
C LYS A 39 21.74 17.97 -1.76
N GLY A 40 21.56 19.14 -1.15
CA GLY A 40 22.63 20.10 -0.89
C GLY A 40 22.86 21.13 -2.01
N GLN A 41 22.17 21.02 -3.15
CA GLN A 41 22.16 22.09 -4.16
C GLN A 41 21.19 23.20 -3.74
N ALA A 42 21.63 24.45 -3.85
CA ALA A 42 20.76 25.60 -3.65
C ALA A 42 19.82 25.74 -4.87
N GLY A 43 18.52 25.58 -4.64
CA GLY A 43 17.48 25.73 -5.64
C GLY A 43 16.20 26.27 -5.02
N ALA A 44 15.22 26.62 -5.86
CA ALA A 44 13.89 26.95 -5.38
C ALA A 44 13.24 25.69 -4.77
N SER A 45 12.64 25.83 -3.58
CA SER A 45 11.90 24.73 -2.97
C SER A 45 10.68 24.36 -3.82
N HIS A 46 10.38 23.06 -3.94
CA HIS A 46 9.13 22.58 -4.56
C HIS A 46 7.88 22.91 -3.73
N GLY A 47 8.06 23.33 -2.48
CA GLY A 47 6.95 23.72 -1.60
C GLY A 47 7.41 24.03 -0.17
N GLN A 48 6.45 24.27 0.71
CA GLN A 48 6.69 24.42 2.14
C GLN A 48 5.95 23.30 2.88
N ALA A 49 6.62 22.70 3.86
CA ALA A 49 6.00 21.79 4.81
C ALA A 49 5.87 22.50 6.17
N PRO A 50 4.88 22.14 7.01
CA PRO A 50 4.86 22.54 8.41
C PRO A 50 6.17 22.17 9.12
N ALA A 51 6.51 22.92 10.17
CA ALA A 51 7.67 22.61 10.99
C ALA A 51 7.54 21.17 11.54
N PRO A 52 8.60 20.34 11.43
CA PRO A 52 8.60 19.02 12.05
C PRO A 52 8.35 19.15 13.55
N VAL A 53 7.36 18.43 14.05
CA VAL A 53 7.14 18.30 15.50
C VAL A 53 8.17 17.30 16.03
N PRO A 54 8.85 17.57 17.16
CA PRO A 54 9.72 16.60 17.80
C PRO A 54 8.96 15.29 18.05
N ILE A 55 9.52 14.17 17.59
CA ILE A 55 8.96 12.85 17.83
C ILE A 55 9.09 12.55 19.34
N PRO A 56 8.00 12.20 20.05
CA PRO A 56 8.07 11.75 21.44
C PRO A 56 9.06 10.58 21.61
N PRO A 57 9.60 10.32 22.81
CA PRO A 57 10.41 9.13 23.04
C PRO A 57 9.65 7.87 22.58
N PRO A 58 10.37 6.84 22.10
CA PRO A 58 9.74 5.63 21.61
C PRO A 58 8.77 5.08 22.65
N PRO A 59 7.58 4.61 22.23
CA PRO A 59 6.72 3.83 23.09
C PRO A 59 7.52 2.69 23.73
N GLY A 60 7.16 2.30 24.96
CA GLY A 60 7.67 1.08 25.56
C GLY A 60 7.49 -0.11 24.62
N SER A 61 8.28 -1.17 24.85
CA SER A 61 8.21 -2.42 24.09
C SER A 61 6.75 -2.84 23.83
N PRO A 62 6.45 -3.44 22.66
CA PRO A 62 5.15 -4.02 22.35
C PRO A 62 4.51 -4.70 23.54
N THR A 63 3.30 -4.26 23.92
CA THR A 63 2.51 -4.91 24.98
C THR A 63 2.18 -6.36 24.63
N ASP A 64 2.19 -6.68 23.34
CA ASP A 64 2.06 -8.03 22.80
C ASP A 64 3.25 -8.35 21.88
N PRO A 65 4.21 -9.20 22.32
CA PRO A 65 5.34 -9.61 21.50
C PRO A 65 5.00 -10.75 20.53
N GLY A 66 3.75 -11.25 20.52
CA GLY A 66 3.34 -12.35 19.68
C GLY A 66 3.60 -12.08 18.19
N LEU A 67 4.08 -13.10 17.49
CA LEU A 67 4.42 -13.03 16.06
C LEU A 67 3.37 -13.70 15.16
N ASP A 68 2.41 -14.40 15.77
CA ASP A 68 1.39 -15.12 15.04
C ASP A 68 0.34 -14.16 14.46
N VAL A 69 -0.16 -14.50 13.28
CA VAL A 69 -1.21 -13.72 12.60
C VAL A 69 -2.50 -14.50 12.56
N TRP A 70 -3.58 -13.82 12.93
CA TRP A 70 -4.90 -14.38 13.10
C TRP A 70 -5.90 -13.64 12.23
N VAL A 71 -6.77 -14.35 11.52
CA VAL A 71 -7.87 -13.74 10.77
C VAL A 71 -9.13 -13.75 11.64
N PHE A 72 -9.65 -12.58 11.96
CA PHE A 72 -10.75 -12.43 12.92
C PHE A 72 -12.11 -12.19 12.27
N LYS A 73 -12.13 -11.48 11.14
CA LYS A 73 -13.39 -11.01 10.56
C LYS A 73 -13.31 -10.93 9.05
N SER A 74 -14.29 -11.51 8.38
CA SER A 74 -14.56 -11.28 6.96
C SER A 74 -15.48 -10.06 6.82
N PHE A 75 -15.27 -9.23 5.80
CA PHE A 75 -16.17 -8.12 5.48
C PHE A 75 -17.48 -8.60 4.84
N ASN A 76 -17.50 -9.80 4.26
CA ASN A 76 -18.70 -10.46 3.72
C ASN A 76 -19.03 -11.78 4.47
N PRO A 77 -19.45 -11.73 5.75
CA PRO A 77 -19.66 -12.91 6.58
C PRO A 77 -21.03 -13.58 6.35
N THR A 78 -21.39 -13.83 5.08
CA THR A 78 -22.71 -14.40 4.72
C THR A 78 -22.65 -15.91 4.45
N VAL A 79 -21.48 -16.46 4.15
CA VAL A 79 -21.29 -17.90 3.86
C VAL A 79 -20.35 -18.50 4.91
N LYS A 80 -20.63 -19.74 5.34
CA LYS A 80 -19.90 -20.44 6.39
C LYS A 80 -19.36 -21.79 5.93
N ALA A 81 -18.22 -22.19 6.50
CA ALA A 81 -17.65 -23.53 6.45
C ALA A 81 -17.39 -24.00 7.90
N ASN A 82 -17.83 -25.20 8.27
CA ASN A 82 -17.75 -25.72 9.65
C ASN A 82 -18.28 -24.75 10.71
N GLY A 83 -19.35 -24.01 10.40
CA GLY A 83 -19.96 -23.02 11.30
C GLY A 83 -19.20 -21.69 11.42
N LYS A 84 -18.03 -21.54 10.79
CA LYS A 84 -17.22 -20.30 10.76
C LYS A 84 -17.40 -19.56 9.43
N ASN A 85 -17.34 -18.23 9.46
CA ASN A 85 -17.50 -17.42 8.25
C ASN A 85 -16.32 -17.63 7.29
N ILE A 86 -16.62 -17.82 6.00
CA ILE A 86 -15.61 -17.84 4.95
C ILE A 86 -15.04 -16.43 4.78
N VAL A 87 -13.73 -16.36 4.61
CA VAL A 87 -12.98 -15.11 4.51
C VAL A 87 -12.89 -14.70 3.04
N THR A 88 -13.25 -13.46 2.76
CA THR A 88 -12.88 -12.73 1.54
C THR A 88 -11.85 -11.67 1.98
N GLN A 89 -12.05 -10.39 1.71
CA GLN A 89 -11.33 -9.36 2.45
C GLN A 89 -11.80 -9.27 3.90
N GLY A 90 -10.95 -8.76 4.78
CA GLY A 90 -11.25 -8.76 6.19
C GLY A 90 -10.16 -8.18 7.08
N ILE A 91 -10.34 -8.39 8.38
CA ILE A 91 -9.42 -7.97 9.42
C ILE A 91 -8.62 -9.18 9.90
N CYS A 92 -7.32 -9.01 9.94
CA CYS A 92 -6.42 -9.88 10.70
C CYS A 92 -5.74 -9.06 11.80
N ALA A 93 -5.09 -9.72 12.76
CA ALA A 93 -4.17 -9.03 13.65
C ALA A 93 -2.99 -9.93 13.98
N GLN A 94 -1.83 -9.33 14.21
CA GLN A 94 -0.66 -10.01 14.75
C GLN A 94 -0.68 -9.93 16.28
N GLY A 95 -0.23 -11.00 16.93
CA GLY A 95 -0.03 -11.05 18.36
C GLY A 95 -0.35 -12.41 18.96
N ASN A 96 -0.51 -12.46 20.27
CA ASN A 96 -0.81 -13.69 20.99
C ASN A 96 -2.22 -14.22 20.66
N PRO A 97 -2.42 -15.55 20.69
CA PRO A 97 -3.73 -16.15 20.45
C PRO A 97 -4.83 -15.51 21.32
N GLY A 98 -5.95 -15.14 20.70
CA GLY A 98 -7.12 -14.56 21.40
C GLY A 98 -6.94 -13.14 21.94
N THR A 99 -5.73 -12.56 21.87
CA THR A 99 -5.43 -11.22 22.38
C THR A 99 -4.67 -10.34 21.38
N ALA A 100 -4.42 -10.84 20.16
CA ALA A 100 -3.68 -10.15 19.12
C ALA A 100 -4.12 -8.70 18.94
N THR A 101 -3.18 -7.78 19.16
CA THR A 101 -3.46 -6.33 19.24
C THR A 101 -2.99 -5.54 18.02
N TRP A 102 -2.11 -6.10 17.18
CA TRP A 102 -1.49 -5.39 16.07
C TRP A 102 -2.36 -5.50 14.82
N PRO A 103 -3.09 -4.45 14.41
CA PRO A 103 -4.12 -4.57 13.38
C PRO A 103 -3.51 -4.87 12.01
N GLY A 104 -4.26 -5.65 11.22
CA GLY A 104 -3.92 -6.03 9.87
C GLY A 104 -5.15 -6.16 8.99
N MET A 105 -4.91 -6.38 7.70
CA MET A 105 -5.98 -6.64 6.72
C MET A 105 -5.67 -7.88 5.89
N VAL A 106 -6.69 -8.70 5.66
CA VAL A 106 -6.66 -9.76 4.66
C VAL A 106 -6.79 -9.11 3.28
N GLN A 107 -5.83 -9.35 2.39
CA GLN A 107 -5.83 -8.83 1.03
C GLN A 107 -6.81 -9.62 0.15
N THR A 108 -7.19 -9.04 -0.99
CA THR A 108 -7.94 -9.77 -2.02
C THR A 108 -7.19 -11.04 -2.41
N SER A 109 -7.93 -12.13 -2.60
CA SER A 109 -7.33 -13.37 -3.10
C SER A 109 -6.65 -13.17 -4.45
N ILE A 110 -5.42 -13.67 -4.56
CA ILE A 110 -4.69 -13.81 -5.83
C ILE A 110 -4.60 -15.28 -6.24
N MET A 111 -4.85 -16.20 -5.30
CA MET A 111 -4.87 -17.65 -5.53
C MET A 111 -6.22 -18.15 -6.09
N ASN A 112 -7.27 -17.32 -6.03
CA ASN A 112 -8.61 -17.62 -6.52
C ASN A 112 -9.14 -16.49 -7.40
N SER A 113 -9.39 -16.79 -8.67
CA SER A 113 -9.92 -15.85 -9.65
C SER A 113 -11.35 -16.15 -10.09
N THR A 114 -12.04 -17.09 -9.44
CA THR A 114 -13.32 -17.62 -9.94
C THR A 114 -14.43 -17.59 -8.90
N VAL A 115 -14.17 -18.01 -7.66
CA VAL A 115 -15.22 -18.19 -6.65
C VAL A 115 -15.36 -16.94 -5.80
N THR A 116 -16.56 -16.38 -5.73
CA THR A 116 -16.83 -15.13 -5.00
C THR A 116 -17.98 -15.26 -4.00
N ILE A 117 -17.94 -14.41 -2.97
CA ILE A 117 -19.09 -14.09 -2.12
C ILE A 117 -19.40 -12.61 -2.36
N ASN A 118 -20.62 -12.30 -2.81
CA ASN A 118 -21.04 -10.94 -3.16
C ASN A 118 -20.06 -10.22 -4.13
N ARG A 119 -19.56 -10.95 -5.14
CA ARG A 119 -18.58 -10.47 -6.14
C ARG A 119 -17.17 -10.18 -5.60
N ILE A 120 -16.84 -10.56 -4.36
CA ILE A 120 -15.48 -10.50 -3.81
C ILE A 120 -14.92 -11.92 -3.74
N PHE A 121 -13.70 -12.14 -4.26
CA PHE A 121 -13.06 -13.45 -4.25
C PHE A 121 -12.86 -13.99 -2.83
N ILE A 122 -13.15 -15.27 -2.65
CA ILE A 122 -12.86 -16.01 -1.42
C ILE A 122 -11.35 -16.17 -1.28
N ASN A 123 -10.81 -15.97 -0.08
CA ASN A 123 -9.41 -16.20 0.22
C ASN A 123 -9.11 -17.67 0.49
N LEU A 124 -7.97 -18.13 -0.01
CA LEU A 124 -7.44 -19.47 0.09
C LEU A 124 -6.12 -19.50 0.89
N LEU A 125 -5.64 -20.69 1.23
CA LEU A 125 -4.29 -20.87 1.74
C LEU A 125 -3.27 -20.34 0.72
N GLY A 126 -2.28 -19.59 1.21
CA GLY A 126 -1.27 -18.91 0.40
C GLY A 126 -1.62 -17.46 0.04
N ASP A 127 -2.87 -17.02 0.21
CA ASP A 127 -3.20 -15.60 0.12
C ASP A 127 -2.59 -14.80 1.27
N MET A 128 -2.58 -13.48 1.14
CA MET A 128 -1.80 -12.60 2.00
C MET A 128 -2.65 -11.80 2.98
N CYS A 129 -2.11 -11.63 4.17
CA CYS A 129 -2.45 -10.58 5.11
C CYS A 129 -1.39 -9.48 5.06
N ILE A 130 -1.73 -8.26 5.45
CA ILE A 130 -0.76 -7.20 5.73
C ILE A 130 -0.94 -6.72 7.17
N ILE A 131 0.15 -6.65 7.93
CA ILE A 131 0.14 -6.06 9.27
C ILE A 131 0.39 -4.57 9.14
N LEU A 132 -0.61 -3.75 9.47
CA LEU A 132 -0.59 -2.31 9.16
C LEU A 132 0.55 -1.56 9.85
N PRO A 133 0.89 -1.83 11.12
CA PRO A 133 1.99 -1.16 11.80
C PRO A 133 3.37 -1.39 11.16
N THR A 134 3.61 -2.57 10.58
CA THR A 134 4.92 -2.95 10.01
C THR A 134 4.93 -2.95 8.48
N GLY A 135 3.76 -2.91 7.83
CA GLY A 135 3.62 -3.16 6.40
C GLY A 135 3.97 -4.59 5.99
N ALA A 136 4.17 -5.51 6.94
CA ALA A 136 4.68 -6.84 6.65
C ALA A 136 3.61 -7.69 5.95
N PRO A 137 3.90 -8.26 4.76
CA PRO A 137 3.03 -9.24 4.14
C PRO A 137 3.22 -10.60 4.83
N VAL A 138 2.11 -11.27 5.15
CA VAL A 138 2.10 -12.56 5.84
C VAL A 138 1.20 -13.54 5.09
N PRO A 139 1.73 -14.66 4.56
CA PRO A 139 0.90 -15.66 3.90
C PRO A 139 0.04 -16.44 4.90
N ILE A 140 -1.22 -16.69 4.54
CA ILE A 140 -2.15 -17.51 5.31
C ILE A 140 -1.77 -18.99 5.10
N LYS A 141 -1.17 -19.60 6.14
CA LYS A 141 -0.70 -20.99 6.07
C LYS A 141 -1.68 -22.01 6.66
N VAL A 142 -2.66 -21.56 7.44
CA VAL A 142 -3.65 -22.40 8.10
C VAL A 142 -5.05 -21.84 7.85
N SER A 143 -6.03 -22.73 7.63
CA SER A 143 -7.39 -22.33 7.24
C SER A 143 -8.27 -21.96 8.43
N GLY A 144 -7.93 -22.48 9.63
CA GLY A 144 -8.74 -22.33 10.84
C GLY A 144 -10.08 -23.09 10.81
N GLN A 145 -10.30 -23.97 9.82
CA GLN A 145 -11.46 -24.86 9.76
C GLN A 145 -11.33 -26.06 10.68
#